data_AF-U9UBZ3-F1
#
_entry.id   AF-U9UBZ3-F1
#
_cell.length_a   1.000
_cell.length_b   1.000
_cell.length_c   1.000
_cell.angle_alpha   90.00
_cell.angle_beta   90.00
_cell.angle_gamma   90.00
#
_symmetry.space_group_name_H-M   'P 1'
#
loop_
_entity.id
_entity.type
_entity.pdbx_description
1 polymer ?
#
loop_
_entity_poly.entity_id
_entity_poly.type
_entity_poly.pdbx_seq_one_letter_code
_entity_poly.pdbx_strand_id
1 'polypeptide(L)'
;KNCLDANPLNRPTAKEIYEIFNPWSLTAELREQISKADEINNNSSNNKILSTNLGLSYKTHSEAFYASRLLNFNNLPEPKNSDDYYEQNDNIISKEFSESLQIDIAQLNI
;
A
#
# COMPACT_ATOMS: atom_id res chain seq x y z
N LYS A 1 -2.95 -7.64 -9.40
CA LYS A 1 -4.07 -7.24 -8.49
C LYS A 1 -4.41 -8.28 -7.43
N ASN A 2 -4.30 -9.59 -7.70
CA ASN A 2 -4.73 -10.69 -6.84
C ASN A 2 -4.38 -10.57 -5.34
N CYS A 3 -3.24 -9.98 -4.97
CA CYS A 3 -2.88 -9.72 -3.57
C CYS A 3 -3.89 -8.83 -2.81
N LEU A 4 -4.66 -8.02 -3.53
CA LEU A 4 -5.64 -7.07 -3.01
C LEU A 4 -7.08 -7.59 -3.10
N ASP A 5 -7.29 -8.84 -3.52
CA ASP A 5 -8.64 -9.39 -3.69
C ASP A 5 -9.37 -9.45 -2.34
N ALA A 6 -10.62 -8.99 -2.29
CA ALA A 6 -11.46 -9.03 -1.11
C ALA A 6 -11.61 -10.45 -0.56
N ASN A 7 -11.71 -11.46 -1.46
CA ASN A 7 -11.77 -12.86 -1.07
C ASN A 7 -10.36 -13.40 -0.77
N PRO A 8 -10.08 -13.86 0.47
CA PRO A 8 -8.78 -14.41 0.83
C PRO A 8 -8.36 -15.62 -0.01
N LEU A 9 -9.32 -16.41 -0.52
CA LEU A 9 -9.04 -17.59 -1.36
C LEU A 9 -8.50 -17.22 -2.74
N ASN A 10 -8.75 -15.98 -3.20
CA ASN A 10 -8.24 -15.46 -4.47
C ASN A 10 -6.86 -14.79 -4.30
N ARG A 11 -6.38 -14.60 -3.06
CA ARG A 11 -5.07 -14.02 -2.82
C ARG A 11 -3.99 -15.10 -3.00
N PRO A 12 -2.89 -14.79 -3.68
CA PRO A 12 -1.78 -15.71 -3.78
C PRO A 12 -1.13 -15.90 -2.41
N THR A 13 -0.70 -17.13 -2.15
CA THR A 13 0.15 -17.48 -1.03
C THR A 13 1.54 -16.85 -1.19
N ALA A 14 2.27 -16.74 -0.07
CA ALA A 14 3.66 -16.27 -0.11
C ALA A 14 4.55 -17.12 -1.05
N LYS A 15 4.26 -18.42 -1.17
CA LYS A 15 4.97 -19.33 -2.07
C LYS A 15 4.70 -19.01 -3.54
N GLU A 16 3.43 -18.83 -3.92
CA GLU A 16 3.07 -18.47 -5.29
C GLU A 16 3.64 -17.11 -5.69
N ILE A 17 3.62 -16.13 -4.78
CA ILE A 17 4.29 -14.84 -4.97
C ILE A 17 5.78 -15.06 -5.25
N TYR A 18 6.47 -15.84 -4.41
CA TYR A 18 7.89 -16.13 -4.61
C TYR A 18 8.16 -16.76 -5.98
N GLU A 19 7.36 -17.75 -6.40
CA GLU A 19 7.52 -18.41 -7.70
C GLU A 19 7.31 -17.46 -8.88
N ILE A 20 6.39 -16.49 -8.77
CA ILE A 20 6.17 -15.44 -9.78
C ILE A 20 7.38 -14.50 -9.88
N PHE A 21 7.97 -14.09 -8.74
CA PHE A 21 9.06 -13.12 -8.69
C PHE A 21 10.45 -13.73 -8.90
N ASN A 22 10.63 -15.02 -8.62
CA ASN A 22 11.92 -15.71 -8.67
C ASN A 22 12.61 -15.60 -10.06
N PRO A 23 11.91 -15.73 -11.21
CA PRO A 23 12.52 -15.53 -12.52
C PRO A 23 13.11 -14.12 -12.71
N TRP A 24 12.45 -13.09 -12.18
CA TRP A 24 12.92 -11.71 -12.29
C TRP A 24 14.16 -11.46 -11.42
N SER A 25 14.25 -12.11 -10.26
CA SER A 25 15.44 -12.09 -9.40
C SER A 25 16.69 -12.69 -10.07
N LEU A 26 16.53 -13.49 -11.12
CA LEU A 26 17.63 -14.17 -11.81
C LEU A 26 18.20 -13.39 -12.99
N THR A 27 17.60 -12.28 -13.41
CA THR A 27 18.14 -11.54 -14.55
C THR A 27 19.39 -10.75 -14.13
N ALA A 28 20.49 -10.97 -14.86
CA ALA A 28 21.75 -10.28 -14.61
C ALA A 28 21.59 -8.75 -14.71
N GLU A 29 20.75 -8.29 -15.65
CA GLU A 29 20.44 -6.88 -15.83
C GLU A 29 19.76 -6.26 -14.59
N LEU A 30 18.74 -6.92 -14.01
CA LEU A 30 18.09 -6.40 -12.81
C LEU A 30 19.05 -6.35 -11.62
N ARG A 31 19.90 -7.38 -11.48
CA ARG A 31 20.94 -7.41 -10.43
C ARG A 31 21.93 -6.26 -10.58
N GLU A 32 22.35 -5.97 -11.81
CA GLU A 32 23.24 -4.84 -12.08
C GLU A 32 22.56 -3.50 -11.77
N GLN A 33 21.29 -3.33 -12.15
CA GLN A 33 20.51 -2.12 -11.83
C GLN A 33 20.35 -1.94 -10.31
N ILE A 34 20.03 -3.01 -9.57
CA ILE A 34 19.95 -3.01 -8.10
C ILE A 34 21.31 -2.61 -7.50
N SER A 35 22.40 -3.24 -7.95
CA SER A 35 23.75 -2.93 -7.47
C SER A 35 24.13 -1.47 -7.70
N LYS A 36 23.83 -0.91 -8.87
CA LYS A 36 24.06 0.51 -9.18
C LYS A 36 23.22 1.42 -8.28
N ALA A 37 21.95 1.09 -8.05
CA ALA A 37 21.09 1.85 -7.15
C ALA A 37 21.60 1.81 -5.71
N ASP A 38 22.06 0.65 -5.23
CA ASP A 38 22.65 0.48 -3.90
C ASP A 38 23.96 1.25 -3.75
N GLU A 39 24.82 1.27 -4.78
CA GLU A 39 26.01 2.10 -4.80
C GLU A 39 25.68 3.59 -4.69
N ILE A 40 24.69 4.06 -5.47
CA ILE A 40 24.20 5.45 -5.41
C ILE A 40 23.61 5.77 -4.04
N ASN A 41 22.81 4.86 -3.49
CA ASN A 41 22.26 5.04 -2.15
C ASN A 41 23.41 5.17 -1.16
N ASN A 42 24.33 4.19 -1.11
CA ASN A 42 25.47 4.15 -0.19
C ASN A 42 26.43 5.34 -0.31
N ASN A 43 26.67 5.84 -1.53
CA ASN A 43 27.53 7.00 -1.78
C ASN A 43 26.84 8.35 -1.57
N SER A 44 25.50 8.36 -1.53
CA SER A 44 24.74 9.56 -1.27
C SER A 44 24.84 9.93 0.21
N SER A 45 25.25 11.18 0.48
CA SER A 45 25.19 11.80 1.80
C SER A 45 23.78 11.79 2.42
N ASN A 46 22.75 11.43 1.63
CA ASN A 46 21.37 11.27 2.07
C ASN A 46 21.15 10.05 2.99
N ASN A 47 22.09 9.12 3.11
CA ASN A 47 21.99 8.04 4.10
C ASN A 47 22.02 8.52 5.54
N LYS A 48 22.54 9.74 5.79
CA LYS A 48 22.42 10.38 7.10
C LYS A 48 21.02 10.96 7.37
N ILE A 49 20.18 11.10 6.35
CA ILE A 49 18.83 11.64 6.46
C ILE A 49 17.83 10.54 6.88
N LEU A 50 18.22 9.27 6.78
CA LEU A 50 17.38 8.13 7.14
C LEU A 50 17.63 7.64 8.57
N SER A 51 17.28 8.43 9.58
CA SER A 51 16.87 7.84 10.87
C SER A 51 16.21 8.81 11.86
N THR A 52 16.35 10.13 11.77
CA THR A 52 15.81 10.97 12.87
C THR A 52 15.04 12.22 12.52
N ASN A 53 15.13 12.83 11.34
CA ASN A 53 14.34 14.04 11.07
C ASN A 53 14.18 14.29 9.57
N LEU A 54 13.32 13.51 8.89
CA LEU A 54 12.59 14.12 7.78
C LEU A 54 11.80 15.25 8.44
N GLY A 55 12.05 16.50 8.05
CA GLY A 55 11.37 17.70 8.58
C GLY A 55 9.88 17.75 8.24
N LEU A 56 9.19 16.61 8.33
CA LEU A 56 7.75 16.54 8.40
C LEU A 56 7.37 17.02 9.80
N SER A 57 7.06 18.31 9.90
CA SER A 57 6.31 18.80 11.06
C SER A 57 4.91 18.21 10.94
N TYR A 58 4.72 16.99 11.44
CA TYR A 58 3.39 16.44 11.56
C TYR A 58 2.65 17.27 12.61
N LYS A 59 1.82 18.21 12.15
CA LYS A 59 0.87 18.86 13.02
C LYS A 59 -0.19 17.83 13.35
N THR A 60 -0.23 17.41 14.60
CA THR A 60 -1.33 16.60 15.09
C THR A 60 -2.61 17.45 15.04
N HIS A 61 -3.70 16.86 14.58
CA HIS A 61 -5.00 17.49 14.68
C HIS A 61 -5.47 17.39 16.13
N SER A 62 -5.99 18.46 16.71
CA SER A 62 -6.38 18.50 18.14
C SER A 62 -7.46 17.47 18.50
N GLU A 63 -8.25 17.05 17.52
CA GLU A 63 -9.34 16.07 17.70
C GLU A 63 -8.91 14.63 17.36
N ALA A 64 -7.73 14.44 16.76
CA ALA A 64 -7.27 13.12 16.39
C ALA A 64 -6.68 12.39 17.61
N PHE A 65 -7.05 11.11 17.76
CA PHE A 65 -6.51 10.24 18.79
C PHE A 65 -5.39 9.37 18.24
N TYR A 66 -4.18 9.55 18.76
CA TYR A 66 -2.97 8.88 18.26
C TYR A 66 -2.51 7.68 19.10
N ALA A 67 -3.29 7.27 20.10
CA ALA A 67 -3.01 6.04 20.86
C ALA A 67 -3.74 4.84 20.24
N SER A 68 -3.20 3.64 20.46
CA SER A 68 -3.84 2.40 20.03
C SER A 68 -5.23 2.27 20.68
N ARG A 69 -6.19 1.79 19.90
CA ARG A 69 -7.53 1.43 20.36
C ARG A 69 -7.88 0.06 19.80
N LEU A 70 -8.67 -0.69 20.55
CA LEU A 70 -9.24 -1.94 20.03
C LEU A 70 -10.21 -1.62 18.90
N LEU A 71 -9.99 -2.21 17.73
CA LEU A 71 -10.91 -2.11 16.61
C LEU A 71 -12.14 -2.97 16.89
N ASN A 72 -13.34 -2.40 16.74
CA ASN A 72 -14.59 -3.14 16.80
C ASN A 72 -15.03 -3.48 15.37
N PHE A 73 -15.08 -4.78 15.06
CA PHE A 73 -15.48 -5.28 13.75
C PHE A 73 -16.94 -5.75 13.71
N ASN A 74 -17.65 -5.69 14.84
CA ASN A 74 -19.06 -6.07 14.90
C ASN A 74 -19.86 -5.06 14.06
N ASN A 75 -20.50 -5.53 12.99
CA ASN A 75 -21.30 -4.76 12.03
C ASN A 75 -20.56 -4.08 10.87
N LEU A 76 -19.32 -4.49 10.55
CA LEU A 76 -18.73 -4.07 9.27
C LEU A 76 -19.35 -4.85 8.10
N PRO A 77 -19.51 -4.22 6.91
CA PRO A 77 -19.92 -4.93 5.71
C PRO A 77 -18.85 -5.95 5.30
N GLU A 78 -19.26 -6.96 4.55
CA GLU A 78 -18.32 -7.91 3.97
C GLU A 78 -17.33 -7.19 3.03
N PRO A 79 -16.04 -7.60 3.03
CA PRO A 79 -15.09 -7.10 2.05
C PRO A 79 -15.59 -7.34 0.62
N LYS A 80 -15.61 -6.30 -0.21
CA LYS A 80 -16.00 -6.38 -1.62
C LYS A 80 -14.97 -5.65 -2.49
N ASN A 81 -14.65 -6.23 -3.65
CA ASN A 81 -13.87 -5.56 -4.69
C ASN A 81 -14.69 -4.44 -5.36
N SER A 82 -14.05 -3.49 -6.06
CA SER A 82 -14.77 -2.58 -6.95
C SER A 82 -15.46 -3.37 -8.07
N ASP A 83 -16.54 -2.82 -8.63
CA ASP A 83 -17.34 -3.52 -9.64
C ASP A 83 -16.52 -3.84 -10.90
N ASP A 84 -15.56 -2.98 -11.23
CA ASP A 84 -14.66 -3.10 -12.38
C ASP A 84 -13.27 -3.68 -12.04
N TYR A 85 -13.10 -4.26 -10.85
CA TYR A 85 -11.80 -4.69 -10.32
C TYR A 85 -11.01 -5.61 -11.25
N TYR A 86 -11.71 -6.47 -12.00
CA TYR A 86 -11.14 -7.42 -12.95
C TYR A 86 -11.01 -6.88 -14.38
N GLU A 87 -11.61 -5.73 -14.68
CA GLU A 87 -11.67 -5.17 -16.04
C GLU A 87 -10.48 -4.24 -16.34
N GLN A 88 -10.05 -3.46 -15.34
CA GLN A 88 -8.89 -2.58 -15.46
C GLN A 88 -7.65 -3.27 -14.88
N ASN A 89 -6.51 -3.26 -15.57
CA ASN A 89 -5.26 -3.82 -15.03
C ASN A 89 -4.33 -2.77 -14.42
N ASP A 90 -4.49 -1.51 -14.80
CA ASP A 90 -3.44 -0.50 -14.58
C ASP A 90 -3.61 0.29 -13.28
N ASN A 91 -4.84 0.45 -12.78
CA ASN A 91 -5.14 1.19 -11.55
C ASN A 91 -5.81 0.33 -10.48
N ILE A 92 -5.35 0.45 -9.23
CA ILE A 92 -5.94 -0.24 -8.07
C ILE A 92 -7.33 0.32 -7.73
N ILE A 93 -7.49 1.63 -7.92
CA ILE A 93 -8.74 2.37 -7.69
C ILE A 93 -9.28 2.72 -9.06
N SER A 94 -10.49 2.28 -9.35
CA SER A 94 -11.17 2.72 -10.56
C SER A 94 -11.72 4.12 -10.41
N LYS A 95 -11.93 4.78 -11.55
CA LYS A 95 -12.54 6.11 -11.57
C LYS A 95 -13.91 6.10 -10.86
N GLU A 96 -14.70 5.06 -11.07
CA GLU A 96 -16.01 4.90 -10.43
C GLU A 96 -15.92 4.71 -8.92
N PHE A 97 -14.94 3.93 -8.43
CA PHE A 97 -14.71 3.77 -6.99
C PHE A 97 -14.18 5.06 -6.33
N SER A 98 -13.42 5.87 -7.07
CA SER A 98 -12.95 7.17 -6.58
C SER A 98 -14.09 8.16 -6.34
N GLU A 99 -15.19 8.06 -7.08
CA GLU A 99 -16.36 8.94 -6.93
C GLU A 99 -17.22 8.55 -5.73
N SER A 100 -17.27 7.25 -5.37
CA SER A 100 -18.00 6.75 -4.19
C SER A 100 -17.24 6.90 -2.86
N LEU A 101 -15.93 7.16 -2.91
CA LEU A 101 -15.09 7.46 -1.74
C LEU A 101 -15.27 8.89 -1.19
N GLN A 102 -16.20 9.69 -1.73
CA GLN A 102 -16.58 10.96 -1.11
C GLN A 102 -17.27 10.68 0.23
N ILE A 103 -16.45 10.67 1.29
CA ILE A 103 -16.94 10.61 2.66
C ILE A 103 -17.66 11.92 2.92
N ASP A 104 -18.98 11.87 3.09
CA ASP A 104 -19.76 13.00 3.56
C ASP A 104 -19.44 13.22 5.04
N ILE A 105 -18.48 14.12 5.30
CA ILE A 105 -17.99 14.44 6.65
C ILE A 105 -19.15 14.96 7.52
N ALA A 106 -20.23 15.48 6.92
CA ALA A 106 -21.42 15.92 7.66
C ALA A 106 -22.22 14.77 8.29
N GLN A 107 -22.05 13.53 7.84
CA GLN A 107 -22.71 12.34 8.41
C GLN A 107 -21.90 11.65 9.51
N LEU A 108 -20.62 12.00 9.65
CA LEU A 108 -19.84 11.64 10.81
C LEU A 108 -20.29 12.55 11.97
N ASN A 109 -21.22 12.04 12.77
CA ASN A 109 -21.55 12.63 14.07
C ASN A 109 -20.31 12.53 14.98
N ILE A 110 -19.43 13.52 14.87
CA ILE A 110 -18.30 13.75 15.78
C ILE A 110 -18.75 14.73 16.86
#